data_AF-X8CAE5-F1
#
_entry.id   AF-X8CAE5-F1
#
_cell.length_a   1.000
_cell.length_b   1.000
_cell.length_c   1.000
_cell.angle_alpha   90.00
_cell.angle_beta   90.00
_cell.angle_gamma   90.00
#
_symmetry.space_group_name_H-M   'P 1'
#
loop_
_entity.id
_entity.type
_entity.pdbx_description
1 polymer ?
#
loop_
_entity_poly.entity_id
_entity_poly.type
_entity_poly.pdbx_seq_one_letter_code
_entity_poly.pdbx_strand_id
1 'polypeptide(L)'
;MTALPVTLLVVAKAPEPGRAKTRLAASVGDRVAAEIAAAALLDTLDAVADAPVAARVVALTGTSAAPRAPPISGGDWRPSP
;
A
#
# COMPACT_ATOMS: atom_id res chain seq x y z
N MET A 1 -3.12 -15.62 -18.52
CA MET A 1 -1.68 -15.38 -18.29
C MET A 1 -1.23 -16.32 -17.18
N THR A 2 -0.18 -17.11 -17.40
CA THR A 2 0.41 -17.95 -16.36
C THR A 2 1.14 -17.08 -15.35
N ALA A 3 0.90 -17.32 -14.07
CA ALA A 3 1.58 -16.57 -13.00
C ALA A 3 3.07 -16.94 -12.94
N LEU A 4 3.93 -15.95 -12.77
CA LEU A 4 5.35 -16.14 -12.49
C LEU A 4 5.51 -16.78 -11.10
N PRO A 5 6.39 -17.79 -10.92
CA PRO A 5 6.61 -18.45 -9.63
C PRO A 5 7.47 -17.59 -8.69
N VAL A 6 7.01 -16.37 -8.42
CA VAL A 6 7.68 -15.37 -7.58
C VAL A 6 6.71 -14.81 -6.54
N THR A 7 7.28 -14.32 -5.43
CA THR A 7 6.55 -13.59 -4.39
C THR A 7 6.86 -12.10 -4.52
N LEU A 8 5.82 -11.28 -4.64
CA LEU A 8 5.95 -9.83 -4.63
C LEU A 8 5.73 -9.30 -3.20
N LEU A 9 6.74 -8.63 -2.64
CA LEU A 9 6.69 -8.00 -1.32
C LEU A 9 6.58 -6.48 -1.44
N VAL A 10 5.52 -5.91 -0.86
CA VAL A 10 5.39 -4.46 -0.66
C VAL A 10 5.72 -4.14 0.79
N VAL A 11 6.75 -3.32 1.01
CA VAL A 11 7.05 -2.77 2.34
C VAL A 11 6.57 -1.32 2.38
N ALA A 12 5.70 -1.01 3.33
CA ALA A 12 5.11 0.30 3.46
C ALA A 12 5.06 0.77 4.92
N LYS A 13 5.08 2.09 5.09
CA LYS A 13 4.76 2.74 6.36
C LYS A 13 3.37 3.37 6.23
N ALA A 14 2.58 3.30 7.29
CA ALA A 14 1.26 3.90 7.34
C ALA A 14 1.33 5.40 6.96
N PRO A 15 0.42 5.87 6.09
CA PRO A 15 0.38 7.25 5.61
C PRO A 15 -0.18 8.19 6.69
N GLU A 16 0.63 8.45 7.71
CA GLU A 16 0.28 9.29 8.85
C GLU A 16 0.93 10.69 8.70
N PRO A 17 0.19 11.80 8.95
CA PRO A 17 0.74 13.16 8.95
C PRO A 17 1.96 13.29 9.86
N GLY A 18 3.00 13.98 9.40
CA GLY A 18 4.26 14.16 10.13
C GLY A 18 5.16 12.92 10.19
N ARG A 19 4.71 11.77 9.66
CA ARG A 19 5.46 10.51 9.67
C ARG A 19 5.73 9.93 8.29
N ALA A 20 4.84 10.17 7.34
CA ALA A 20 4.97 9.75 5.95
C ALA A 20 5.49 10.91 5.08
N LYS A 21 6.39 10.58 4.14
CA LYS A 21 6.86 11.50 3.09
C LYS A 21 7.27 12.89 3.64
N THR A 22 8.01 12.94 4.75
CA THR A 22 8.37 14.19 5.45
C THR A 22 9.14 15.20 4.58
N ARG A 23 9.93 14.73 3.60
CA ARG A 23 10.56 15.60 2.60
C ARG A 23 9.53 16.31 1.71
N LEU A 24 8.46 15.63 1.30
CA LEU A 24 7.36 16.24 0.55
C LEU A 24 6.53 17.15 1.46
N ALA A 25 6.30 16.73 2.70
CA ALA A 25 5.59 17.53 3.69
C ALA A 25 6.21 18.91 3.94
N ALA A 26 7.54 19.03 3.83
CA ALA A 26 8.23 20.32 3.89
C ALA A 26 7.76 21.33 2.82
N SER A 27 7.17 20.87 1.71
CA SER A 27 6.66 21.71 0.62
C SER A 27 5.14 21.85 0.61
N VAL A 28 4.40 20.80 0.99
CA VAL A 28 2.93 20.75 0.85
C VAL A 28 2.16 20.65 2.17
N GLY A 29 2.87 20.55 3.30
CA GLY A 29 2.31 20.31 4.62
C GLY A 29 2.07 18.82 4.91
N ASP A 30 2.08 18.48 6.21
CA ASP A 30 2.01 17.10 6.69
C ASP A 30 0.75 16.35 6.27
N ARG A 31 -0.41 17.02 6.31
CA ARG A 31 -1.69 16.40 5.95
C ARG A 31 -1.76 16.04 4.47
N VAL A 32 -1.39 16.97 3.59
CA VAL A 32 -1.39 16.75 2.14
C VAL A 32 -0.36 15.68 1.77
N ALA A 33 0.81 15.68 2.38
CA ALA A 33 1.82 14.65 2.15
C ALA A 33 1.34 13.26 2.58
N ALA A 34 0.59 13.15 3.70
CA ALA A 34 -0.03 11.90 4.12
C ALA A 34 -1.13 11.43 3.16
N GLU A 35 -1.98 12.34 2.67
CA GLU A 35 -3.01 12.02 1.66
C GLU A 35 -2.38 11.50 0.35
N ILE A 36 -1.32 12.16 -0.12
CA ILE A 36 -0.55 11.68 -1.29
C ILE A 36 0.08 10.32 -1.02
N ALA A 37 0.62 10.10 0.19
CA ALA A 37 1.19 8.81 0.56
C ALA A 37 0.13 7.69 0.60
N ALA A 38 -1.09 8.00 1.04
CA ALA A 38 -2.21 7.06 1.05
C ALA A 38 -2.64 6.70 -0.38
N ALA A 39 -2.81 7.69 -1.25
CA ALA A 39 -3.15 7.47 -2.66
C ALA A 39 -2.08 6.62 -3.36
N ALA A 40 -0.81 6.99 -3.24
CA ALA A 40 0.29 6.24 -3.84
C ALA A 40 0.40 4.79 -3.32
N LEU A 41 0.07 4.56 -2.05
CA LEU A 41 0.02 3.21 -1.49
C LEU A 41 -1.13 2.39 -2.12
N LEU A 42 -2.33 2.97 -2.23
CA LEU A 42 -3.47 2.31 -2.87
C LEU A 42 -3.18 1.97 -4.34
N ASP A 43 -2.64 2.92 -5.10
CA ASP A 43 -2.26 2.70 -6.50
C ASP A 43 -1.22 1.58 -6.63
N THR A 44 -0.27 1.49 -5.70
CA THR A 44 0.71 0.41 -5.66
C THR A 44 0.04 -0.93 -5.38
N LEU A 45 -0.91 -0.98 -4.45
CA LEU A 45 -1.62 -2.22 -4.09
C LEU A 45 -2.52 -2.71 -5.22
N ASP A 46 -3.17 -1.81 -5.94
CA ASP A 46 -3.97 -2.15 -7.13
C ASP A 46 -3.07 -2.73 -8.23
N ALA A 47 -1.94 -2.08 -8.52
CA ALA A 47 -0.97 -2.61 -9.49
C ALA A 47 -0.41 -3.99 -9.08
N VAL A 48 -0.18 -4.19 -7.78
CA VAL A 48 0.28 -5.49 -7.24
C VAL A 48 -0.82 -6.54 -7.33
N ALA A 49 -2.07 -6.19 -7.07
CA ALA A 49 -3.21 -7.09 -7.22
C ALA A 49 -3.31 -7.61 -8.66
N ASP A 50 -3.06 -6.75 -9.66
CA ASP A 50 -3.13 -7.12 -11.07
C ASP A 50 -1.89 -7.87 -11.60
N ALA A 51 -0.77 -7.86 -10.87
CA ALA A 51 0.47 -8.49 -11.33
C ALA A 51 0.36 -10.03 -11.41
N PRO A 52 0.75 -10.70 -12.51
CA PRO A 52 0.63 -12.15 -12.65
C PRO A 52 1.75 -12.89 -11.89
N VAL A 53 1.70 -12.88 -10.56
CA VAL A 53 2.68 -13.53 -9.65
C VAL A 53 2.01 -14.57 -8.76
N ALA A 54 2.79 -15.56 -8.34
CA ALA A 54 2.31 -16.68 -7.52
C ALA A 54 1.87 -16.25 -6.12
N ALA A 55 2.51 -15.24 -5.53
CA ALA A 55 2.16 -14.74 -4.20
C ALA A 55 2.39 -13.23 -4.06
N ARG A 56 1.62 -12.61 -3.16
CA ARG A 56 1.70 -11.17 -2.83
C ARG A 56 1.70 -11.01 -1.32
N VAL A 57 2.61 -10.21 -0.79
CA VAL A 57 2.77 -9.95 0.64
C VAL A 57 2.88 -8.45 0.87
N VAL A 58 2.18 -7.94 1.87
CA VAL A 58 2.28 -6.54 2.31
C VAL A 58 2.77 -6.51 3.76
N ALA A 59 3.93 -5.89 3.98
CA ALA A 59 4.45 -5.59 5.30
C ALA A 59 4.22 -4.10 5.59
N LEU A 60 3.24 -3.81 6.45
CA LEU A 60 2.86 -2.44 6.84
C LEU A 60 3.33 -2.14 8.26
N THR A 61 4.01 -1.02 8.47
CA THR A 61 4.33 -0.50 9.81
C THR A 61 3.43 0.67 10.16
N GLY A 62 2.74 0.61 11.32
CA GLY A 62 1.80 1.63 11.81
C GLY A 62 0.34 1.30 11.47
N THR A 63 -0.58 2.18 11.85
CA THR A 63 -2.03 1.97 11.63
C THR A 63 -2.50 2.93 10.54
N SER A 64 -2.85 2.42 9.36
CA SER A 64 -3.41 3.25 8.30
C SER A 64 -4.87 3.59 8.57
N ALA A 65 -5.22 4.87 8.66
CA ALA A 65 -6.61 5.34 8.69
C ALA A 65 -7.28 5.45 7.31
N ALA A 66 -6.57 5.02 6.24
CA ALA A 66 -7.11 5.04 4.88
C ALA A 66 -8.41 4.20 4.84
N PRO A 67 -9.48 4.69 4.19
CA PRO A 67 -10.73 3.94 4.09
C PRO A 67 -10.44 2.58 3.47
N ARG A 68 -10.99 1.53 4.09
CA ARG A 68 -10.87 0.15 3.62
C ARG A 68 -11.40 0.09 2.19
N ALA A 69 -10.53 -0.14 1.21
CA ALA A 69 -10.97 -0.47 -0.14
C ALA A 69 -11.87 -1.73 -0.07
N PRO A 70 -12.97 -1.80 -0.84
CA PRO A 70 -13.80 -2.98 -0.87
C PRO A 70 -12.94 -4.21 -1.20
N PRO A 71 -13.24 -5.39 -0.61
CA PRO A 71 -12.46 -6.58 -0.88
C PRO A 71 -12.49 -6.87 -2.39
N ILE A 72 -11.30 -6.84 -3.00
CA ILE A 72 -11.11 -7.31 -4.37
C ILE A 72 -11.53 -8.78 -4.41
N SER A 73 -12.59 -9.08 -5.16
CA SER A 73 -13.03 -10.46 -5.35
C SER A 73 -12.08 -11.13 -6.33
N GLY A 74 -11.04 -11.78 -5.80
CA GLY A 74 -10.07 -12.54 -6.58
C GLY A 74 -8.72 -12.67 -5.86
N GLY A 75 -8.62 -13.57 -4.89
CA GLY A 75 -7.33 -14.01 -4.32
C GLY A 75 -7.08 -13.57 -2.88
N ASP A 76 -7.63 -14.34 -1.95
CA ASP A 76 -7.22 -14.61 -0.56
C ASP A 76 -6.19 -13.63 0.08
N TRP A 77 -6.59 -12.37 0.23
CA TRP A 77 -5.82 -11.38 0.99
C TRP A 77 -5.89 -11.72 2.48
N ARG A 78 -4.76 -12.11 3.08
CA ARG A 78 -4.60 -12.27 4.54
C ARG A 78 -3.60 -11.26 5.08
N PRO A 79 -4.03 -10.27 5.88
CA PRO A 79 -3.10 -9.43 6.61
C PRO A 79 -2.38 -10.28 7.67
N SER A 80 -1.07 -10.06 7.84
CA SER A 80 -0.36 -10.53 9.04
C SER A 80 -0.80 -9.73 10.27
N PRO A 81 -0.75 -10.33 11.48
CA PRO A 81 -1.14 -9.68 12.73
C PRO A 81 -0.28 -8.46 13.06
#